data_AF-A0A956TC62-F1
#
_entry.id   AF-A0A956TC62-F1
#
_cell.length_a   1.000
_cell.length_b   1.000
_cell.length_c   1.000
_cell.angle_alpha   90.00
_cell.angle_beta   90.00
_cell.angle_gamma   90.00
#
_symmetry.space_group_name_H-M   'P 1'
#
loop_
_entity.id
_entity.type
_entity.pdbx_description
1 polymer ?
#
loop_
_entity_poly.entity_id
_entity_poly.type
_entity_poly.pdbx_seq_one_letter_code
_entity_poly.pdbx_strand_id
1 'polypeptide(L)'
;MIIGALLIGVIMLLVGLGFLASRRSQYQAARSLRESAQALTLAESGLEDARLKMLKLYDFPPWVEGQTTFAYAEQLTTGSYQVSIERLANADLEDGLYRITSVGLVGPPDSPTARAVVEAEMVLPGVIATFRDGGGF
;
A
#
# COMPACT_ATOMS: atom_id res chain seq x y z
N MET A 1 -24.64 54.46 -10.89
CA MET A 1 -25.07 53.05 -11.04
C MET A 1 -23.96 52.09 -11.48
N ILE A 2 -22.87 52.55 -12.11
CA ILE A 2 -21.74 51.69 -12.52
C ILE A 2 -20.98 51.05 -11.34
N ILE A 3 -20.77 51.79 -10.24
CA ILE A 3 -20.04 51.30 -9.05
C ILE A 3 -20.75 50.10 -8.40
N GLY A 4 -22.08 50.12 -8.31
CA GLY A 4 -22.87 49.01 -7.77
C GLY A 4 -22.81 47.75 -8.65
N ALA A 5 -22.87 47.92 -9.97
CA ALA A 5 -22.73 46.81 -10.92
C ALA A 5 -21.33 46.18 -10.83
N LEU A 6 -20.28 47.00 -10.68
CA LEU A 6 -18.91 46.51 -10.53
C LEU A 6 -18.73 45.73 -9.23
N LEU A 7 -19.31 46.21 -8.13
CA LEU A 7 -19.23 45.57 -6.82
C LEU A 7 -19.95 44.22 -6.81
N ILE A 8 -21.13 44.13 -7.42
CA ILE A 8 -21.86 42.86 -7.60
C ILE A 8 -21.04 41.90 -8.46
N GLY A 9 -20.41 42.37 -9.55
CA GLY A 9 -19.55 41.55 -10.39
C GLY A 9 -18.36 40.95 -9.64
N VAL A 10 -17.71 41.74 -8.78
CA VAL A 10 -16.59 41.26 -7.95
C VAL A 10 -17.06 40.21 -6.94
N ILE A 11 -18.22 40.41 -6.29
CA ILE A 11 -18.78 39.43 -5.36
C ILE A 11 -19.11 38.11 -6.08
N MET A 12 -19.74 38.19 -7.25
CA MET A 12 -20.05 37.00 -8.07
C MET A 12 -18.78 36.24 -8.47
N LEU A 13 -17.72 36.96 -8.84
CA LEU A 13 -16.42 36.38 -9.18
C LEU A 13 -15.81 35.63 -7.99
N LEU A 14 -15.82 36.24 -6.80
CA LEU A 14 -15.29 35.64 -5.57
C LEU A 14 -16.03 34.36 -5.20
N VAL A 15 -17.36 34.35 -5.32
CA VAL A 15 -18.18 33.15 -5.06
C VAL A 15 -17.88 32.06 -6.10
N GLY A 16 -17.74 32.40 -7.37
CA GLY A 16 -17.39 31.45 -8.43
C GLY A 16 -16.03 30.79 -8.22
N LEU A 17 -15.02 31.57 -7.80
CA LEU A 17 -13.69 31.07 -7.43
C LEU A 17 -13.75 30.14 -6.21
N GLY A 18 -14.51 30.51 -5.17
CA GLY A 18 -14.69 29.68 -3.98
C GLY A 18 -15.31 28.33 -4.29
N PHE A 19 -16.32 28.30 -5.18
CA PHE A 19 -16.97 27.05 -5.58
C PHE A 19 -16.05 26.14 -6.40
N LEU A 20 -15.25 26.72 -7.30
CA LEU A 20 -14.30 25.95 -8.11
C LEU A 20 -13.15 25.39 -7.27
N ALA A 21 -12.68 26.15 -6.28
CA ALA A 21 -11.66 25.69 -5.33
C ALA A 21 -12.17 24.51 -4.48
N SER A 22 -13.41 24.58 -3.99
CA SER A 22 -14.03 23.51 -3.20
C SER A 22 -14.18 22.19 -3.98
N ARG A 23 -14.54 22.25 -5.26
CA ARG A 23 -14.62 21.04 -6.09
C ARG A 23 -13.25 20.38 -6.28
N ARG A 24 -12.20 21.17 -6.52
CA ARG A 24 -10.84 20.63 -6.70
C ARG A 24 -10.36 19.88 -5.45
N SER A 25 -10.59 20.43 -4.26
CA SER A 25 -10.19 19.75 -3.02
C SER A 25 -10.95 18.45 -2.80
N GLN A 26 -12.25 18.41 -3.09
CA GLN A 26 -13.06 17.20 -2.99
C GLN A 26 -12.58 16.09 -3.95
N TYR A 27 -12.27 16.43 -5.20
CA TYR A 27 -11.71 15.47 -6.16
C TYR A 27 -10.33 14.95 -5.74
N GLN A 28 -9.47 15.82 -5.20
CA GLN A 28 -8.17 15.42 -4.69
C GLN A 28 -8.30 14.45 -3.51
N ALA A 29 -9.19 14.74 -2.56
CA ALA A 29 -9.45 13.87 -1.41
C ALA A 29 -10.05 12.51 -1.81
N ALA A 30 -11.01 12.51 -2.74
CA ALA A 30 -11.59 11.26 -3.25
C ALA A 30 -10.55 10.41 -4.00
N ARG A 31 -9.66 11.05 -4.74
CA ARG A 31 -8.56 10.38 -5.44
C ARG A 31 -7.56 9.77 -4.47
N SER A 32 -7.10 10.51 -3.47
CA SER A 32 -6.13 10.01 -2.49
C SER A 32 -6.70 8.85 -1.68
N LEU A 33 -7.98 8.90 -1.31
CA LEU A 33 -8.65 7.80 -0.61
C LEU A 33 -8.70 6.53 -1.48
N ARG A 34 -9.05 6.67 -2.76
CA ARG A 34 -9.06 5.55 -3.71
C ARG A 34 -7.66 4.96 -3.89
N GLU A 35 -6.66 5.80 -4.08
CA GLU A 35 -5.27 5.36 -4.28
C GLU A 35 -4.73 4.66 -3.02
N SER A 36 -5.08 5.15 -1.82
CA SER A 36 -4.70 4.51 -0.54
C SER A 36 -5.34 3.14 -0.36
N ALA A 37 -6.65 3.03 -0.63
CA ALA A 37 -7.35 1.74 -0.58
C ALA A 37 -6.79 0.74 -1.60
N GLN A 38 -6.46 1.22 -2.81
CA GLN A 38 -5.84 0.39 -3.83
C GLN A 38 -4.43 -0.07 -3.43
N ALA A 39 -3.62 0.80 -2.82
CA ALA A 39 -2.32 0.43 -2.30
C ALA A 39 -2.44 -0.65 -1.22
N LEU A 40 -3.43 -0.55 -0.33
CA LEU A 40 -3.70 -1.57 0.68
C LEU A 40 -4.07 -2.91 0.05
N THR A 41 -5.00 -2.93 -0.90
CA THR A 41 -5.38 -4.18 -1.61
C THR A 41 -4.19 -4.80 -2.35
N LEU A 42 -3.29 -4.00 -2.92
CA LEU A 42 -2.06 -4.50 -3.54
C LEU A 42 -1.12 -5.12 -2.50
N ALA A 43 -0.97 -4.49 -1.33
CA ALA A 43 -0.18 -5.02 -0.24
C ALA A 43 -0.76 -6.36 0.28
N GLU A 44 -2.07 -6.44 0.48
CA GLU A 44 -2.75 -7.69 0.87
C GLU A 44 -2.60 -8.78 -0.19
N SER A 45 -2.69 -8.43 -1.48
CA SER A 45 -2.47 -9.37 -2.58
C SER A 45 -1.04 -9.95 -2.56
N GLY A 46 -0.03 -9.10 -2.30
CA GLY A 46 1.35 -9.57 -2.19
C GLY A 46 1.57 -10.49 -0.98
N LEU A 47 0.91 -10.20 0.14
CA LEU A 47 0.95 -11.06 1.32
C LEU A 47 0.35 -12.44 1.03
N GLU A 48 -0.81 -12.47 0.36
CA GLU A 48 -1.51 -13.71 0.04
C GLU A 48 -0.75 -14.54 -1.01
N ASP A 49 -0.15 -13.88 -2.00
CA ASP A 49 0.75 -14.54 -2.96
C ASP A 49 1.94 -15.19 -2.25
N ALA A 50 2.60 -14.47 -1.33
CA ALA A 50 3.71 -15.00 -0.54
C ALA A 50 3.27 -16.22 0.30
N ARG A 51 2.12 -16.13 0.95
CA ARG A 51 1.52 -17.23 1.72
C ARG A 51 1.28 -18.46 0.85
N LEU A 52 0.68 -18.28 -0.32
CA LEU A 52 0.39 -19.38 -1.25
C LEU A 52 1.67 -20.01 -1.80
N LYS A 53 2.68 -19.19 -2.12
CA LYS A 53 3.99 -19.68 -2.57
C LYS A 53 4.68 -20.50 -1.48
N MET A 54 4.72 -20.01 -0.23
CA MET A 54 5.30 -20.75 0.90
C MET A 54 4.56 -22.06 1.22
N LEU A 55 3.24 -22.12 0.99
CA LEU A 55 2.45 -23.33 1.24
C LEU A 55 2.54 -24.36 0.12
N LYS A 56 2.67 -23.93 -1.14
CA LYS A 56 2.56 -24.80 -2.32
C LYS A 56 3.89 -25.14 -2.96
N LEU A 57 4.89 -24.28 -2.83
CA LEU A 57 6.20 -24.45 -3.46
C LEU A 57 7.18 -24.94 -2.40
N TYR A 58 7.66 -26.17 -2.58
CA TYR A 58 8.61 -26.80 -1.67
C TYR A 58 9.92 -26.01 -1.50
N ASP A 59 10.35 -25.32 -2.57
CA ASP A 59 11.63 -24.61 -2.63
C ASP A 59 11.47 -23.08 -2.51
N PHE A 60 10.34 -22.61 -1.97
CA PHE A 60 10.09 -21.19 -1.79
C PHE A 60 10.05 -20.81 -0.30
N PRO A 61 10.80 -19.78 0.13
CA PRO A 61 11.81 -19.04 -0.64
C PRO A 61 13.07 -19.88 -0.93
N PRO A 62 13.78 -19.62 -2.05
CA PRO A 62 15.03 -20.31 -2.37
C PRO A 62 16.16 -19.77 -1.48
N TRP A 63 16.24 -20.28 -0.25
CA TRP A 63 17.20 -19.82 0.74
C TRP A 63 18.63 -20.20 0.37
N VAL A 64 19.53 -19.22 0.30
CA VAL A 64 20.97 -19.44 0.25
C VAL A 64 21.52 -19.57 1.67
N GLU A 65 22.59 -20.33 1.88
CA GLU A 65 23.23 -20.49 3.19
C GLU A 65 23.59 -19.12 3.80
N GLY A 66 23.13 -18.86 5.03
CA GLY A 66 23.30 -17.58 5.73
C GLY A 66 22.31 -16.46 5.34
N GLN A 67 21.42 -16.68 4.38
CA GLN A 67 20.40 -15.71 4.00
C GLN A 67 19.26 -15.69 5.01
N THR A 68 19.02 -14.52 5.61
CA THR A 68 17.90 -14.30 6.55
C THR A 68 16.71 -13.62 5.90
N THR A 69 16.90 -12.97 4.76
CA THR A 69 15.85 -12.19 4.08
C THR A 69 15.81 -12.55 2.60
N PHE A 70 14.60 -12.82 2.10
CA PHE A 70 14.30 -12.97 0.69
C PHE A 70 13.33 -11.87 0.28
N ALA A 71 13.50 -11.28 -0.91
CA ALA A 71 12.58 -10.26 -1.40
C ALA A 71 12.30 -10.44 -2.89
N TYR A 72 11.08 -10.11 -3.29
CA TYR A 72 10.67 -10.08 -4.69
C TYR A 72 9.63 -8.98 -4.92
N ALA A 73 9.45 -8.60 -6.18
CA ALA A 73 8.47 -7.60 -6.57
C ALA A 73 7.70 -8.09 -7.80
N GLU A 74 6.43 -7.72 -7.88
CA GLU A 74 5.59 -8.00 -9.05
C GLU A 74 4.88 -6.75 -9.51
N GLN A 75 4.87 -6.55 -10.83
CA GLN A 75 4.17 -5.46 -11.48
C GLN A 75 2.85 -5.98 -12.04
N LEU A 76 1.75 -5.39 -11.59
CA LEU A 76 0.39 -5.63 -12.06
C LEU A 76 -0.07 -4.47 -12.95
N THR A 77 -1.18 -4.67 -13.66
CA THR A 77 -1.81 -3.62 -14.48
C THR A 77 -2.27 -2.43 -13.63
N THR A 78 -2.64 -2.66 -12.38
CA THR A 78 -3.21 -1.67 -11.47
C THR A 78 -2.19 -1.08 -10.49
N GLY A 79 -0.94 -1.53 -10.50
CA GLY A 79 0.09 -1.09 -9.56
C GLY A 79 1.16 -2.15 -9.39
N SER A 80 1.95 -2.08 -8.33
CA SER A 80 2.93 -3.11 -8.00
C SER A 80 2.88 -3.44 -6.53
N TYR A 81 3.44 -4.60 -6.18
CA TYR A 81 3.71 -4.92 -4.79
C TYR A 81 5.13 -5.46 -4.64
N GLN A 82 5.70 -5.28 -3.46
CA GLN A 82 7.02 -5.77 -3.08
C GLN A 82 6.87 -6.58 -1.81
N VAL A 83 7.37 -7.80 -1.80
CA VAL A 83 7.33 -8.68 -0.63
C VAL A 83 8.75 -8.92 -0.13
N SER A 84 8.93 -8.82 1.18
CA SER A 84 10.11 -9.31 1.88
C SER A 84 9.71 -10.37 2.92
N ILE A 85 10.41 -11.49 2.91
CA ILE A 85 10.25 -12.61 3.83
C ILE A 85 11.53 -12.69 4.66
N GLU A 86 11.41 -12.50 5.95
CA GLU A 86 12.48 -12.59 6.92
C GLU A 86 12.31 -13.83 7.79
N ARG A 87 13.38 -14.62 7.94
CA ARG A 87 13.42 -15.75 8.87
C ARG A 87 13.79 -15.24 10.26
N LEU A 88 12.90 -15.41 11.23
CA LEU A 88 13.14 -15.00 12.60
C LEU A 88 13.86 -16.13 13.36
N ALA A 89 15.10 -15.86 13.78
CA ALA A 89 16.02 -16.84 14.35
C ALA A 89 15.64 -17.39 15.75
N ASN A 90 14.57 -16.88 16.37
CA ASN A 90 14.28 -17.06 17.80
C ASN A 90 12.94 -17.73 18.10
N ALA A 91 12.36 -18.43 17.13
CA ALA A 91 11.18 -19.24 17.42
C ALA A 91 11.63 -20.64 17.83
N ASP A 92 11.33 -21.03 19.07
CA ASP A 92 11.42 -22.39 19.61
C ASP A 92 10.44 -23.38 18.90
N LEU A 93 10.11 -23.08 17.64
CA LEU A 93 9.18 -23.76 16.78
C LEU A 93 9.98 -24.55 15.75
N GLU A 94 9.77 -25.87 15.72
CA GLU A 94 10.43 -26.79 14.78
C GLU A 94 10.21 -26.40 13.30
N ASP A 95 9.12 -25.69 13.00
CA ASP A 95 8.73 -25.29 11.65
C ASP A 95 9.23 -23.89 11.21
N GLY A 96 9.91 -23.16 12.11
CA GLY A 96 10.43 -21.82 11.85
C GLY A 96 9.37 -20.71 11.79
N LEU A 97 9.73 -19.52 12.27
CA LEU A 97 8.89 -18.32 12.21
C LEU A 97 9.38 -17.38 11.11
N TYR A 98 8.45 -16.94 10.28
CA TYR A 98 8.71 -16.03 9.17
C TYR A 98 7.93 -14.74 9.36
N ARG A 99 8.58 -13.61 9.12
CA ARG A 99 7.92 -12.31 8.99
C ARG A 99 7.81 -11.98 7.51
N ILE A 100 6.59 -11.75 7.06
CA ILE A 100 6.30 -11.37 5.69
C ILE A 100 5.83 -9.92 5.71
N THR A 101 6.55 -9.05 5.01
CA THR A 101 6.16 -7.66 4.79
C THR A 101 5.83 -7.50 3.32
N SER A 102 4.65 -6.99 3.02
CA SER A 102 4.19 -6.67 1.68
C SER A 102 3.92 -5.18 1.57
N VAL A 103 4.51 -4.54 0.56
CA VAL A 103 4.37 -3.12 0.27
C VAL A 103 3.61 -2.97 -1.04
N GLY A 104 2.39 -2.44 -0.98
CA GLY A 104 1.60 -2.12 -2.16
C GLY A 104 1.87 -0.69 -2.64
N LEU A 105 2.05 -0.52 -3.95
CA LEU A 105 2.44 0.74 -4.59
C LEU A 105 1.47 1.05 -5.74
N VAL A 106 0.90 2.25 -5.71
CA VAL A 106 0.07 2.79 -6.81
C VAL A 106 0.84 3.85 -7.56
N GLY A 107 0.95 3.70 -8.88
CA GLY A 107 1.76 4.57 -9.73
C GLY A 107 3.15 3.98 -10.05
N PRO A 108 4.07 4.79 -10.59
CA PRO A 108 5.43 4.35 -10.90
C PRO A 108 6.18 3.90 -9.63
N PRO A 109 6.98 2.81 -9.67
CA PRO A 109 7.72 2.33 -8.51
C PRO A 109 8.68 3.35 -7.90
N ASP A 110 9.29 4.20 -8.74
CA ASP A 110 10.25 5.24 -8.31
C ASP A 110 9.58 6.47 -7.68
N SER A 111 8.29 6.66 -7.93
CA SER A 111 7.51 7.81 -7.46
C SER A 111 6.05 7.41 -7.23
N PRO A 112 5.77 6.58 -6.22
CA PRO A 112 4.42 6.08 -5.97
C PRO A 112 3.51 7.22 -5.52
N THR A 113 2.30 7.25 -6.07
CA THR A 113 1.25 8.19 -5.67
C THR A 113 0.61 7.80 -4.35
N ALA A 114 0.55 6.49 -4.05
CA ALA A 114 0.14 5.96 -2.76
C ALA A 114 0.93 4.69 -2.43
N ARG A 115 1.13 4.46 -1.13
CA ARG A 115 1.86 3.32 -0.58
C ARG A 115 1.12 2.78 0.63
N ALA A 116 1.05 1.46 0.75
CA ALA A 116 0.57 0.78 1.96
C ALA A 116 1.53 -0.36 2.32
N VAL A 117 1.64 -0.66 3.60
CA VAL A 117 2.50 -1.74 4.11
C VAL A 117 1.65 -2.64 4.99
N VAL A 118 1.67 -3.93 4.67
CA VAL A 118 1.03 -4.98 5.46
C VAL A 118 2.12 -5.93 5.91
N GLU A 119 2.12 -6.25 7.19
CA GLU A 119 3.04 -7.19 7.80
C GLU A 119 2.24 -8.33 8.43
N ALA A 120 2.76 -9.55 8.33
CA ALA A 120 2.23 -10.70 9.03
C ALA A 120 3.36 -11.65 9.45
N GLU A 121 3.16 -12.33 10.57
CA GLU A 121 4.03 -13.41 11.01
C GLU A 121 3.38 -14.76 10.65
N MET A 122 4.21 -15.74 10.29
CA MET A 122 3.76 -17.03 9.81
C MET A 122 4.63 -18.15 10.37
N VAL A 123 3.97 -19.17 10.89
CA VAL A 123 4.56 -20.47 11.23
C VAL A 123 4.10 -21.44 10.15
N LEU A 124 4.96 -22.30 9.62
CA LEU A 124 4.47 -23.35 8.71
C LEU A 124 3.91 -24.51 9.57
N PRO A 125 2.84 -25.21 9.18
CA PRO A 125 1.92 -24.95 8.06
C PRO A 125 0.78 -23.96 8.41
N GLY A 126 0.79 -23.30 9.57
CA GLY A 126 -0.30 -22.47 10.10
C GLY A 126 0.02 -20.98 10.33
N VAL A 127 -0.74 -20.09 9.70
CA VAL A 127 -0.52 -18.64 9.75
C VAL A 127 -1.06 -18.03 11.06
N ILE A 128 -0.22 -17.25 11.77
CA ILE A 128 -0.64 -16.34 12.85
C ILE A 128 -0.53 -14.92 12.32
N ALA A 129 -1.48 -14.52 11.47
CA ALA A 129 -1.46 -13.18 10.87
C ALA A 129 -1.76 -12.13 11.94
N THR A 130 -0.73 -11.44 12.43
CA THR A 130 -0.88 -10.22 13.21
C THR A 130 -0.77 -9.03 12.27
N PHE A 131 -1.90 -8.43 11.94
CA PHE A 131 -1.96 -7.24 11.10
C PHE A 131 -1.42 -6.04 11.88
N ARG A 132 -0.31 -5.47 11.41
CA ARG A 132 0.17 -4.17 11.86
C ARG A 132 0.00 -3.16 10.73
N ASP A 133 -1.05 -2.35 10.80
CA ASP A 133 -1.27 -1.25 9.88
C ASP A 133 -0.22 -0.15 10.16
N GLY A 134 0.84 -0.14 9.35
CA GLY A 134 1.87 0.90 9.36
C GLY A 134 1.37 2.15 8.63
N GLY A 135 0.26 2.73 9.11
CA GLY A 135 -0.33 3.94 8.56
C GLY A 135 0.57 5.16 8.78
N GLY A 136 1.44 5.44 7.81
CA GLY A 136 2.23 6.67 7.74
C GLY A 136 1.96 7.37 6.42
N PHE A 137 1.18 8.45 6.46
CA PHE A 137 1.10 9.47 5.41
C PHE A 137 2.42 10.23 5.27
#